data_AF-A0A832MHJ5-F1
#
_entry.id   AF-A0A832MHJ5-F1
#
_cell.length_a   1.000
_cell.length_b   1.000
_cell.length_c   1.000
_cell.angle_alpha   90.00
_cell.angle_beta   90.00
_cell.angle_gamma   90.00
#
_symmetry.space_group_name_H-M   'P 1'
#
loop_
_entity.id
_entity.type
_entity.pdbx_description
1 polymer ?
#
loop_
_entity_poly.entity_id
_entity_poly.type
_entity_poly.pdbx_seq_one_letter_code
_entity_poly.pdbx_strand_id
1 'polypeptide(L)' 'HGEADPYMHIPVTQDVALRHGGGTNVHMGLGSQYANAKYKRRMSTGDRIAMEIRRALKAKQLHELVT' A
#
# COMPACT_ATOMS: atom_id res chain seq x y z
N HIS A 1 -10.60 -35.10 -22.37
CA HIS A 1 -11.00 -34.44 -21.12
C HIS A 1 -9.77 -33.81 -20.51
N GLY A 2 -9.78 -32.47 -20.43
CA GLY A 2 -8.59 -31.64 -20.29
C GLY A 2 -7.84 -31.83 -18.98
N GLU A 3 -6.53 -31.87 -19.09
CA GLU A 3 -5.57 -31.83 -18.00
C GLU A 3 -5.78 -30.53 -17.21
N ALA A 4 -6.01 -30.64 -15.90
CA ALA A 4 -6.20 -29.48 -15.04
C ALA A 4 -4.85 -28.73 -14.97
N ASP A 5 -4.80 -27.53 -15.55
CA ASP A 5 -3.63 -26.66 -15.53
C ASP A 5 -3.20 -26.41 -14.07
N PRO A 6 -2.04 -26.95 -13.64
CA PRO A 6 -1.58 -26.79 -12.26
C PRO A 6 -1.07 -25.38 -11.98
N TYR A 7 -0.90 -24.47 -12.95
CA TYR A 7 -0.21 -23.19 -12.74
C TYR A 7 -1.06 -22.10 -12.04
N MET A 8 -2.35 -22.33 -11.78
CA MET A 8 -3.24 -21.32 -11.15
C MET A 8 -2.92 -20.99 -9.68
N HIS A 9 -2.04 -21.73 -9.01
CA HIS A 9 -1.61 -21.45 -7.62
C HIS A 9 -0.31 -20.62 -7.55
N ILE A 10 0.39 -20.46 -8.68
CA ILE A 10 1.60 -19.66 -8.72
C ILE A 10 1.20 -18.22 -9.04
N PRO A 11 1.43 -17.25 -8.13
CA PRO A 11 1.10 -15.87 -8.41
C PRO A 11 2.01 -15.33 -9.52
N VAL A 12 1.41 -14.91 -10.64
CA VAL A 12 2.11 -14.23 -11.75
C VAL A 12 1.66 -12.79 -11.79
N THR A 13 2.61 -11.85 -11.77
CA THR A 13 2.31 -10.42 -11.89
C THR A 13 2.00 -10.06 -13.34
N GLN A 14 0.80 -9.55 -13.59
CA GLN A 14 0.36 -9.12 -14.93
C GLN A 14 0.64 -7.63 -15.20
N ASP A 15 0.50 -6.77 -14.18
CA ASP A 15 0.72 -5.34 -14.27
C ASP A 15 1.12 -4.77 -12.89
N VAL A 16 1.74 -3.58 -12.87
CA VAL A 16 2.23 -2.91 -11.67
C VAL A 16 1.88 -1.43 -11.70
N ALA A 17 1.15 -0.97 -10.67
CA ALA A 17 0.96 0.45 -10.43
C ALA A 17 2.17 1.04 -9.69
N LEU A 18 2.87 2.01 -10.32
CA LEU A 18 3.99 2.77 -9.71
C LEU A 18 3.54 3.85 -8.71
N ARG A 19 2.26 3.84 -8.37
CA ARG A 19 1.60 4.74 -7.43
C ARG A 19 0.59 3.95 -6.62
N HIS A 20 -0.08 4.62 -5.69
CA HIS A 20 -1.22 4.04 -5.00
C HIS A 20 -2.29 3.53 -5.99
N GLY A 21 -2.60 2.24 -5.89
CA GLY A 21 -3.67 1.57 -6.66
C GLY A 21 -5.04 1.75 -6.02
N GLY A 22 -6.09 1.77 -6.84
CA GLY A 22 -7.48 2.04 -6.38
C GLY A 22 -8.03 1.03 -5.37
N GLY A 23 -7.54 -0.22 -5.37
CA GLY A 23 -7.94 -1.25 -4.40
C GLY A 23 -7.67 -0.88 -2.95
N THR A 24 -6.77 0.09 -2.71
CA THR A 24 -6.48 0.59 -1.38
C THR A 24 -7.65 1.39 -0.75
N ASN A 25 -8.64 1.83 -1.54
CA ASN A 25 -9.79 2.60 -1.03
C ASN A 25 -10.64 1.82 -0.02
N VAL A 26 -10.66 0.47 -0.11
CA VAL A 26 -11.38 -0.39 0.83
C VAL A 26 -10.92 -0.21 2.29
N HIS A 27 -9.70 0.30 2.50
CA HIS A 27 -9.09 0.48 3.80
C HIS A 27 -9.26 1.88 4.40
N MET A 28 -9.95 2.82 3.73
CA MET A 28 -10.07 4.19 4.24
C MET A 28 -10.80 4.26 5.60
N GLY A 29 -11.85 3.44 5.79
CA GLY A 29 -12.70 3.51 6.99
C GLY A 29 -12.17 2.73 8.19
N LEU A 30 -11.51 1.59 7.98
CA LEU A 30 -11.05 0.68 9.05
C LEU A 30 -9.53 0.47 9.08
N GLY A 31 -8.81 0.94 8.07
CA GLY A 31 -7.39 0.65 7.87
C GLY A 31 -7.16 -0.75 7.29
N SER A 32 -5.92 -1.05 6.91
CA SER A 32 -5.54 -2.41 6.48
C SER A 32 -5.09 -3.23 7.68
N GLN A 33 -5.34 -4.54 7.65
CA GLN A 33 -4.97 -5.46 8.75
C GLN A 33 -3.49 -5.33 9.11
N TYR A 34 -2.62 -5.37 8.10
CA TYR A 34 -1.17 -5.26 8.27
C TYR A 34 -0.72 -3.89 8.78
N ALA A 35 -1.25 -2.80 8.22
CA ALA A 35 -0.86 -1.46 8.66
C ALA A 35 -1.35 -1.20 10.10
N ASN A 36 -2.55 -1.65 10.43
CA ASN A 36 -3.09 -1.51 11.79
C ASN A 36 -2.24 -2.23 12.82
N ALA A 37 -1.82 -3.46 12.54
CA ALA A 37 -0.93 -4.22 13.42
C ALA A 37 0.42 -3.50 13.63
N LYS A 38 1.04 -3.01 12.54
CA LYS A 38 2.34 -2.32 12.60
C LYS A 38 2.28 -0.99 13.34
N TYR A 39 1.28 -0.17 13.06
CA TYR A 39 1.19 1.19 13.58
C TYR A 39 0.31 1.31 14.83
N LYS A 40 -0.27 0.19 15.29
CA LYS A 40 -1.18 0.11 16.45
C LYS A 40 -2.31 1.13 16.41
N ARG A 41 -2.78 1.46 15.21
CA ARG A 41 -3.88 2.39 14.96
C ARG A 41 -4.48 2.13 13.59
N ARG A 42 -5.72 2.55 13.38
CA ARG A 42 -6.31 2.63 12.04
C ARG A 42 -5.39 3.40 11.09
N MET A 43 -5.04 2.76 9.99
CA MET A 43 -4.12 3.31 8.98
C MET A 43 -4.56 2.94 7.57
N SER A 44 -4.99 3.93 6.80
CA SER A 44 -5.12 3.82 5.34
C SER A 44 -3.79 4.14 4.65
N THR A 45 -3.70 3.85 3.35
CA THR A 45 -2.52 4.28 2.56
C THR A 45 -2.43 5.80 2.48
N GLY A 46 -3.55 6.53 2.46
CA GLY A 46 -3.56 7.99 2.52
C GLY A 46 -2.97 8.52 3.84
N ASP A 47 -3.39 7.95 4.97
CA ASP A 47 -2.82 8.28 6.28
C ASP A 47 -1.31 8.00 6.34
N ARG A 48 -0.88 6.91 5.68
CA ARG A 48 0.53 6.53 5.61
C ARG A 48 1.35 7.53 4.79
N ILE A 49 0.84 7.99 3.65
CA ILE A 49 1.47 9.03 2.83
C ILE A 49 1.56 10.35 3.63
N ALA A 50 0.45 10.78 4.23
CA ALA A 50 0.41 11.99 5.06
C ALA A 50 1.37 11.91 6.26
N MET A 51 1.49 10.74 6.89
CA MET A 51 2.47 10.52 7.96
C MET A 51 3.91 10.74 7.48
N GLU A 52 4.25 10.28 6.28
CA GLU A 52 5.61 10.42 5.74
C GLU A 52 5.94 11.88 5.43
N ILE A 53 5.02 12.59 4.77
CA ILE A 53 5.15 14.02 4.52
C ILE A 53 5.39 14.77 5.83
N ARG A 54 4.60 14.48 6.87
CA ARG A 54 4.77 15.09 8.19
C ARG A 54 6.13 14.76 8.83
N ARG A 55 6.67 13.56 8.63
CA ARG A 55 8.00 13.18 9.15
C ARG A 55 9.11 13.92 8.41
N ALA A 56 9.06 13.95 7.09
CA ALA A 56 10.05 14.67 6.27
C ALA A 56 10.04 16.17 6.55
N LEU A 57 8.87 16.79 6.73
CA LEU A 57 8.77 18.19 7.18
C LEU A 57 9.48 18.42 8.52
N LYS A 58 9.25 17.53 9.50
CA LYS A 58 9.92 17.62 10.82
C LYS A 58 11.44 17.44 10.73
N ALA A 59 11.89 16.56 9.85
CA ALA A 59 13.32 16.31 9.61
C ALA A 59 13.98 17.32 8.67
N LYS A 60 13.22 18.28 8.10
CA LYS A 60 13.67 19.19 7.04
C LYS A 60 14.16 18.48 5.76
N GLN A 61 13.63 17.29 5.49
CA GLN A 61 13.98 16.42 4.35
C GLN A 61 12.84 16.31 3.32
N LEU A 62 11.93 17.29 3.22
CA LEU A 62 10.81 17.22 2.27
C LEU A 62 11.28 17.06 0.82
N HIS A 63 12.42 17.66 0.48
CA HIS A 63 13.05 17.61 -0.84
C HIS A 63 13.44 16.19 -1.28
N GLU A 64 13.50 15.22 -0.37
CA GLU A 64 13.75 13.82 -0.72
C GLU A 64 12.49 13.08 -1.19
N LEU A 65 11.30 13.61 -0.90
CA LEU A 65 10.02 12.99 -1.25
C LEU A 65 9.36 13.59 -2.50
N VAL A 66 9.73 14.82 -2.84
CA VAL A 66 9.14 15.57 -3.96
C VAL A 66 10.19 15.76 -5.04
N THR A 67 9.75 15.75 -6.28
CA THR A 67 10.58 15.91 -7.48
C THR A 67 9.95 16.94 -8.38
#